data_AF-A0AAU7W8P3-F1
#
_entry.id   AF-A0AAU7W8P3-F1
#
_cell.length_a   1.000
_cell.length_b   1.000
_cell.length_c   1.000
_cell.angle_alpha   90.00
_cell.angle_beta   90.00
_cell.angle_gamma   90.00
#
_symmetry.space_group_name_H-M   'P 1'
#
loop_
_entity.id
_entity.type
_entity.pdbx_description
1 polymer ?
#
loop_
_entity_poly.entity_id
_entity_poly.type
_entity_poly.pdbx_seq_one_letter_code
_entity_poly.pdbx_strand_id
1 'polypeptide(L)'
;MTSKGGHGTQQEALDITEGKSGLWGALAGVIVAALIAVPLSAAFAFATHPHSQQLFAGRLEEVGPGGYQAFWWLVTLLLLALPFLVGFGVAKLSAKALLTVGAIVVLFVIAIVILGQLFVF
;
A
#
# COMPACT_ATOMS: atom_id res chain seq x y z
N MET A 1 -19.57 51.04 -35.27
CA MET A 1 -20.33 50.25 -34.27
C MET A 1 -19.43 49.13 -33.81
N THR A 2 -19.12 49.11 -32.52
CA THR A 2 -18.29 48.09 -31.85
C THR A 2 -19.18 46.92 -31.47
N SER A 3 -18.75 45.68 -31.71
CA SER A 3 -19.22 44.54 -30.91
C SER A 3 -18.03 43.63 -30.63
N LYS A 4 -17.53 43.79 -29.41
CA LYS A 4 -16.54 42.98 -28.73
C LYS A 4 -17.23 41.75 -28.14
N GLY A 5 -16.53 40.62 -28.14
CA GLY A 5 -16.66 39.63 -27.06
C GLY A 5 -17.47 38.38 -27.37
N GLY A 6 -16.76 37.29 -27.64
CA GLY A 6 -17.30 35.93 -27.71
C GLY A 6 -16.22 34.88 -27.52
N HIS A 7 -15.27 35.09 -26.59
CA HIS A 7 -14.40 34.03 -26.08
C HIS A 7 -14.94 33.60 -24.73
N GLY A 8 -15.95 32.74 -24.78
CA GLY A 8 -16.50 32.05 -23.61
C GLY A 8 -15.56 30.94 -23.17
N THR A 9 -14.74 31.23 -22.15
CA THR A 9 -14.62 30.41 -20.93
C THR A 9 -14.57 28.87 -21.10
N GLN A 10 -13.55 28.34 -21.78
CA GLN A 10 -13.28 26.88 -21.74
C GLN A 10 -11.83 26.44 -21.51
N GLN A 11 -10.90 27.33 -21.15
CA GLN A 11 -9.49 26.92 -20.98
C GLN A 11 -8.80 27.41 -19.69
N GLU A 12 -9.53 27.99 -18.75
CA GLU A 12 -8.99 28.38 -17.43
C GLU A 12 -9.55 27.51 -16.29
N ALA A 13 -9.61 26.20 -16.49
CA ALA A 13 -9.24 25.30 -15.40
C ALA A 13 -7.70 25.35 -15.29
N LEU A 14 -7.19 26.50 -14.86
CA LEU A 14 -5.80 26.69 -14.47
C LEU A 14 -5.49 25.55 -13.49
N ASP A 15 -4.58 24.68 -13.91
CA ASP A 15 -4.14 23.50 -13.21
C ASP A 15 -3.39 23.90 -11.92
N ILE A 16 -4.13 24.31 -10.90
CA ILE A 16 -3.61 24.61 -9.56
C ILE A 16 -3.39 23.29 -8.78
N THR A 17 -3.66 22.14 -9.40
CA THR A 17 -3.61 20.83 -8.76
C THR A 17 -2.27 20.13 -8.97
N GLU A 18 -1.53 20.46 -10.03
CA GLU A 18 -0.30 19.76 -10.42
C GLU A 18 0.81 19.81 -9.34
N GLY A 19 0.95 20.93 -8.62
CA GLY A 19 1.87 21.05 -7.49
C GLY A 19 1.37 20.43 -6.17
N LYS A 20 0.04 20.35 -5.98
CA LYS A 20 -0.56 19.80 -4.76
C LYS A 20 -0.72 18.29 -4.81
N SER A 21 -0.88 17.69 -6.00
CA SER A 21 -1.08 16.24 -6.14
C SER A 21 0.09 15.44 -5.57
N GLY A 22 1.33 15.92 -5.73
CA GLY A 22 2.52 15.31 -5.12
C GLY A 22 2.49 15.36 -3.59
N LEU A 23 2.05 16.47 -3.01
CA LEU A 23 1.93 16.62 -1.55
C LEU A 23 0.82 15.73 -0.99
N TRP A 24 -0.32 15.65 -1.68
CA TRP A 24 -1.42 14.74 -1.32
C TRP A 24 -1.00 13.27 -1.44
N GLY A 25 -0.19 12.93 -2.45
CA GLY A 25 0.42 11.62 -2.59
C GLY A 25 1.38 11.29 -1.45
N ALA A 26 2.28 12.21 -1.10
CA ALA A 26 3.19 12.03 0.03
C ALA A 26 2.42 11.82 1.35
N LEU A 27 1.39 12.62 1.61
CA LEU A 27 0.53 12.48 2.79
C LEU A 27 -0.17 11.12 2.80
N ALA A 28 -0.73 10.68 1.67
CA ALA A 28 -1.36 9.37 1.56
C ALA A 28 -0.36 8.23 1.84
N GLY A 29 0.86 8.32 1.32
CA GLY A 29 1.93 7.38 1.62
C GLY A 29 2.28 7.33 3.11
N VAL A 30 2.39 8.48 3.77
CA VAL A 30 2.64 8.56 5.22
C VAL A 30 1.52 7.90 6.03
N ILE A 31 0.25 8.16 5.68
CA ILE A 31 -0.90 7.53 6.34
C ILE A 31 -0.85 6.01 6.16
N VAL A 32 -0.59 5.53 4.95
CA VAL A 32 -0.46 4.08 4.69
C VAL A 32 0.67 3.50 5.53
N ALA A 33 1.85 4.12 5.54
CA ALA A 33 2.99 3.69 6.34
C ALA A 33 2.64 3.56 7.83
N ALA A 34 1.89 4.52 8.38
CA ALA A 34 1.43 4.45 9.76
C ALA A 34 0.46 3.28 10.00
N LEU A 35 -0.50 3.06 9.09
CA LEU A 35 -1.49 1.98 9.20
C LEU A 35 -0.87 0.59 9.10
N ILE A 36 0.16 0.43 8.26
CA ILE A 36 0.82 -0.86 8.06
C ILE A 36 2.02 -1.08 9.00
N ALA A 37 2.36 -0.13 9.87
CA ALA A 37 3.54 -0.23 10.73
C ALA A 37 3.54 -1.51 11.58
N VAL A 38 2.39 -1.83 12.19
CA VAL A 38 2.20 -3.04 12.99
C VAL A 38 2.42 -4.31 12.14
N PRO A 39 1.66 -4.57 11.05
CA PRO A 39 1.89 -5.77 10.24
C PRO A 39 3.27 -5.82 9.59
N LEU A 40 3.87 -4.68 9.22
CA LEU A 40 5.24 -4.62 8.69
C LEU A 40 6.25 -5.08 9.74
N SER A 41 6.13 -4.61 10.99
CA SER A 41 7.02 -5.02 12.08
C SER A 41 6.90 -6.52 12.40
N ALA A 42 5.68 -7.06 12.37
CA ALA A 42 5.44 -8.49 12.59
C ALA A 42 6.06 -9.34 11.47
N ALA A 43 5.83 -8.97 10.21
CA ALA A 43 6.42 -9.66 9.06
C ALA A 43 7.96 -9.64 9.11
N PHE A 44 8.55 -8.50 9.47
CA PHE A 44 10.00 -8.37 9.62
C PHE A 44 10.53 -9.23 10.78
N ALA A 45 9.82 -9.28 11.91
CA ALA A 45 10.19 -10.12 13.05
C ALA A 45 10.19 -11.61 12.66
N PHE A 46 9.16 -12.09 11.96
CA PHE A 46 9.08 -13.47 11.48
C PHE A 46 10.16 -13.78 10.42
N ALA A 47 10.48 -12.83 9.56
CA ALA A 47 11.54 -12.96 8.55
C ALA A 47 12.96 -13.05 9.15
N THR A 48 13.17 -12.45 10.31
CA THR A 48 14.49 -12.43 11.00
C THR A 48 14.65 -13.56 12.02
N HIS A 49 13.54 -14.17 12.47
CA HIS A 49 13.55 -15.23 13.48
C HIS A 49 12.86 -16.50 12.95
N PRO A 50 13.53 -17.33 12.13
CA PRO A 50 12.92 -18.51 11.51
C PRO A 50 12.40 -19.55 12.52
N HIS A 51 12.95 -19.60 13.74
CA HIS A 51 12.44 -20.46 14.80
C HIS A 51 11.02 -20.08 15.28
N SER A 52 10.54 -18.87 14.97
CA SER A 52 9.15 -18.46 15.21
C SER A 52 8.12 -19.31 14.44
N GLN A 53 8.56 -20.11 13.46
CA GLN A 53 7.75 -21.12 12.78
C GLN A 53 7.05 -22.10 13.75
N GLN A 54 7.59 -22.32 14.95
CA GLN A 54 6.98 -23.16 15.98
C GLN A 54 5.69 -22.55 16.57
N LEU A 55 5.52 -21.24 16.47
CA LEU A 55 4.30 -20.54 16.91
C LEU A 55 3.07 -20.94 16.07
N PHE A 56 3.30 -21.58 14.93
CA PHE A 56 2.28 -22.00 13.98
C PHE A 56 1.78 -23.44 14.22
N ALA A 57 1.89 -23.94 15.46
CA ALA A 57 1.36 -25.22 15.93
C ALA A 57 1.67 -26.42 15.00
N GLY A 58 2.88 -26.49 14.44
CA GLY A 58 3.30 -27.56 13.54
C GLY A 58 2.72 -27.49 12.11
N ARG A 59 1.79 -26.56 11.82
CA ARG A 59 1.21 -26.35 10.48
C ARG A 59 2.24 -26.08 9.40
N LEU A 60 3.37 -25.50 9.82
CA LEU A 60 4.45 -25.12 8.94
C LEU A 60 5.67 -26.01 9.13
N GLU A 61 5.70 -27.02 10.01
CA GLU A 61 6.90 -27.86 10.26
C GLU A 61 7.45 -28.53 9.00
N GLU A 62 6.58 -28.84 8.04
CA GLU A 62 6.94 -29.44 6.75
C GLU A 62 7.61 -28.43 5.80
N VAL A 63 7.39 -27.13 6.02
CA VAL A 63 8.02 -26.04 5.27
C VAL A 63 9.41 -25.83 5.83
N GLY A 64 10.45 -26.11 5.05
CA GLY A 64 11.83 -25.88 5.50
C GLY A 64 12.04 -24.43 5.99
N PRO A 65 12.92 -24.19 6.98
CA PRO A 65 13.13 -22.86 7.58
C PRO A 65 13.39 -21.74 6.56
N GLY A 66 14.07 -22.06 5.46
CA GLY A 66 14.32 -21.11 4.37
C GLY A 66 13.05 -20.68 3.62
N GLY A 67 12.07 -21.58 3.44
CA GLY A 67 10.79 -21.26 2.80
C GLY A 67 9.93 -20.33 3.66
N TYR A 68 9.86 -20.62 4.96
CA TYR A 68 9.21 -19.75 5.94
C TYR A 68 9.84 -18.35 5.94
N GLN A 69 11.18 -18.29 5.99
CA GLN A 69 11.91 -17.04 6.01
C GLN A 69 11.71 -16.23 4.72
N ALA A 70 11.79 -16.88 3.55
CA ALA A 70 11.62 -16.24 2.25
C ALA A 70 10.21 -15.65 2.09
N PHE A 71 9.18 -16.36 2.55
CA PHE A 71 7.80 -15.87 2.55
C PHE A 71 7.67 -14.57 3.35
N TRP A 72 8.17 -14.54 4.58
CA TRP A 72 8.04 -13.34 5.41
C TRP A 72 8.89 -12.16 4.91
N TRP A 73 10.04 -12.41 4.28
CA TRP A 73 10.78 -11.38 3.56
C TRP A 73 9.99 -10.81 2.40
N LEU A 74 9.32 -11.66 1.62
CA LEU A 74 8.46 -11.22 0.52
C LEU A 74 7.32 -10.33 1.04
N VAL A 75 6.64 -10.74 2.11
CA VAL A 75 5.59 -9.94 2.77
C VAL A 75 6.15 -8.61 3.28
N THR A 76 7.31 -8.62 3.92
CA THR A 76 7.99 -7.41 4.41
C THR A 76 8.26 -6.42 3.27
N LEU A 77 8.82 -6.89 2.15
CA LEU A 77 9.11 -6.04 0.99
C LEU A 77 7.84 -5.48 0.35
N LEU A 78 6.78 -6.29 0.24
CA LEU A 78 5.48 -5.86 -0.25
C LEU A 78 4.86 -4.77 0.63
N LEU A 79 4.87 -4.98 1.95
CA LEU A 79 4.40 -3.99 2.91
C LEU A 79 5.26 -2.72 2.86
N LEU A 80 6.58 -2.84 2.78
CA LEU A 80 7.49 -1.70 2.67
C LEU A 80 7.25 -0.87 1.39
N ALA A 81 6.85 -1.52 0.29
CA ALA A 81 6.55 -0.85 -0.98
C ALA A 81 5.19 -0.13 -1.00
N LEU A 82 4.22 -0.56 -0.18
CA LEU A 82 2.85 -0.04 -0.19
C LEU A 82 2.73 1.50 -0.03
N PRO A 83 3.42 2.15 0.93
CA PRO A 83 3.38 3.60 1.08
C PRO A 83 3.73 4.36 -0.20
N PHE A 84 4.73 3.85 -0.94
CA PHE A 84 5.20 4.46 -2.18
C PHE A 84 4.22 4.20 -3.33
N LEU A 85 3.71 2.97 -3.44
CA LEU A 85 2.71 2.61 -4.45
C LEU A 85 1.44 3.44 -4.30
N VAL A 86 0.94 3.58 -3.07
CA VAL A 86 -0.26 4.40 -2.80
C VAL A 86 0.05 5.88 -2.99
N GLY A 87 1.18 6.38 -2.48
CA GLY A 87 1.53 7.78 -2.63
C GLY A 87 1.73 8.20 -4.10
N PHE A 88 2.41 7.38 -4.89
CA PHE A 88 2.50 7.56 -6.34
C PHE A 88 1.14 7.46 -7.02
N GLY A 89 0.32 6.48 -6.63
CA GLY A 89 -1.02 6.30 -7.16
C GLY A 89 -1.90 7.53 -6.97
N VAL A 90 -1.90 8.12 -5.77
CA VAL A 90 -2.64 9.35 -5.46
C VAL A 90 -2.09 10.54 -6.23
N ALA A 91 -0.77 10.64 -6.38
CA ALA A 91 -0.15 11.79 -7.06
C ALA A 91 -0.34 11.78 -8.59
N LYS A 92 -0.47 10.60 -9.22
CA LYS A 92 -0.34 10.44 -10.67
C LYS A 92 -1.43 9.63 -11.37
N LEU A 93 -2.28 8.89 -10.65
CA LEU A 93 -3.33 8.07 -11.26
C LEU A 93 -4.72 8.72 -11.18
N SER A 94 -5.60 8.37 -12.13
CA SER A 94 -6.99 8.80 -12.12
C SER A 94 -7.75 8.22 -10.93
N ALA A 95 -8.80 8.90 -10.44
CA ALA A 95 -9.60 8.47 -9.29
C ALA A 95 -10.15 7.03 -9.43
N LYS A 96 -10.46 6.60 -10.67
CA LYS A 96 -10.89 5.22 -10.95
C LYS A 96 -9.78 4.21 -10.73
N ALA A 97 -8.56 4.50 -11.20
CA ALA A 97 -7.40 3.64 -10.99
C ALA A 97 -7.01 3.59 -9.51
N LEU A 98 -7.08 4.73 -8.82
CA LEU A 98 -6.80 4.81 -7.38
C LEU A 98 -7.77 3.96 -6.55
N LEU A 99 -9.07 3.98 -6.87
CA LEU A 99 -10.08 3.15 -6.22
C LEU A 99 -9.78 1.65 -6.38
N THR A 100 -9.41 1.22 -7.58
CA THR A 100 -9.06 -0.18 -7.86
C THR A 100 -7.81 -0.60 -7.09
N VAL A 101 -6.75 0.20 -7.12
CA VAL A 101 -5.52 -0.09 -6.39
C VAL A 101 -5.79 -0.11 -4.88
N GLY A 102 -6.52 0.87 -4.35
CA GLY A 102 -6.91 0.92 -2.94
C GLY A 102 -7.69 -0.31 -2.51
N ALA A 103 -8.64 -0.78 -3.32
CA ALA A 103 -9.39 -2.01 -3.04
C ALA A 103 -8.49 -3.25 -2.99
N ILE A 104 -7.55 -3.38 -3.94
CA ILE A 104 -6.58 -4.49 -3.96
C ILE A 104 -5.71 -4.46 -2.71
N VAL A 105 -5.18 -3.30 -2.32
CA VAL A 105 -4.36 -3.14 -1.12
C VAL A 105 -5.14 -3.52 0.14
N VAL A 106 -6.38 -3.04 0.29
CA VAL A 106 -7.21 -3.37 1.45
C VAL A 106 -7.48 -4.87 1.52
N LEU A 107 -7.85 -5.49 0.40
CA LEU A 107 -8.06 -6.94 0.34
C LEU A 107 -6.78 -7.71 0.69
N PHE A 108 -5.62 -7.23 0.24
CA PHE A 108 -4.33 -7.85 0.53
C PHE A 108 -3.94 -7.74 2.00
N VAL A 109 -4.16 -6.57 2.62
CA VAL A 109 -3.96 -6.38 4.08
C VAL A 109 -4.92 -7.29 4.86
N ILE A 110 -6.19 -7.35 4.48
CA ILE A 110 -7.17 -8.26 5.10
C ILE A 110 -6.70 -9.71 4.97
N ALA A 111 -6.24 -10.13 3.79
CA ALA A 111 -5.72 -11.47 3.58
C ALA A 111 -4.51 -11.75 4.48
N ILE A 112 -3.55 -10.83 4.59
CA ILE A 112 -2.40 -10.97 5.49
C ILE A 112 -2.85 -11.05 6.95
N VAL A 113 -3.80 -10.22 7.37
CA VAL A 113 -4.34 -10.26 8.74
C VAL A 113 -5.03 -11.58 9.01
N ILE A 114 -5.87 -12.07 8.09
CA ILE A 114 -6.53 -13.37 8.22
C ILE A 114 -5.50 -14.50 8.25
N LEU A 115 -4.50 -14.49 7.37
CA LEU A 115 -3.40 -15.45 7.46
C LEU A 115 -2.73 -15.35 8.83
N GLY A 116 -2.34 -14.15 9.28
CA GLY A 116 -1.79 -13.92 10.61
C GLY A 116 -2.68 -14.50 11.72
N GLN A 117 -4.01 -14.34 11.63
CA GLN A 117 -4.96 -14.92 12.58
C GLN A 117 -4.98 -16.44 12.53
N LEU A 118 -5.07 -17.04 11.34
CA LEU A 118 -5.15 -18.50 11.16
C LEU A 118 -3.88 -19.25 11.55
N PHE A 119 -2.76 -18.53 11.60
CA PHE A 119 -1.43 -19.09 11.72
C PHE A 119 -0.77 -18.69 13.06
N VAL A 120 -1.03 -17.50 13.63
CA VAL A 120 -0.45 -17.02 14.90
C VAL A 120 -1.38 -17.20 16.12
N PHE A 121 -2.70 -17.33 15.91
CA PHE A 121 -3.70 -17.51 16.98
C PHE A 121 -4.47 -18.82 16.88
#